data_AF-A0A3A8RQH4-F1
#
_entry.id   AF-A0A3A8RQH4-F1
#
_cell.length_a   1.000
_cell.length_b   1.000
_cell.length_c   1.000
_cell.angle_alpha   90.00
_cell.angle_beta   90.00
_cell.angle_gamma   90.00
#
_symmetry.space_group_name_H-M   'P 1'
#
loop_
_entity.id
_entity.type
_entity.pdbx_description
1 polymer ?
#
loop_
_entity_poly.entity_id
_entity_poly.type
_entity_poly.pdbx_seq_one_letter_code
_entity_poly.pdbx_strand_id
1 'polypeptide(L)'
;MQPEPTNWLPGIIVLSVAFVLAAAWLLYMKMKTGSALPDTTAKADGTADDLAQRAQSLIEQLRTLEAEKHHFTAEHYTAEKARLEKEAAAALRAKDEHQKRQAAGVKAPARNVPAPSGWASRNPQMVGALWGAGVVVFFGGLGYLLVSEQKPREEGQMGTGVTPPGMAQQQMQQMPEVNDELEQARQRLASNPGDVEAASMLSHELIRQQQFDEALKVTLKGLAVDPFNVELRVHRGVLRAASQGDLQGAEQELTELVDTWPDAQEALIFLGSLSLRRGDKAGALEHFERFTVEVPKNMQPPQLAPAIAQLREQVAQQ
;
A
#
# COMPACT_ATOMS: atom_id res chain seq x y z
N MET A 1 -32.97 -10.24 -38.30
CA MET A 1 -33.07 -11.27 -37.25
C MET A 1 -33.41 -10.54 -35.97
N GLN A 2 -34.51 -10.88 -35.31
CA GLN A 2 -34.85 -10.24 -34.02
C GLN A 2 -33.93 -10.82 -32.94
N PRO A 3 -33.39 -10.01 -32.01
CA PRO A 3 -32.52 -10.51 -30.96
C PRO A 3 -33.34 -11.35 -29.96
N GLU A 4 -32.90 -12.58 -29.70
CA GLU A 4 -33.43 -13.42 -28.63
C GLU A 4 -33.22 -12.73 -27.27
N PRO A 5 -34.24 -12.67 -26.39
CA PRO A 5 -34.12 -12.00 -25.11
C PRO A 5 -33.15 -12.74 -24.19
N THR A 6 -32.22 -11.99 -23.60
CA THR A 6 -31.25 -12.51 -22.63
C THR A 6 -31.95 -13.14 -21.42
N ASN A 7 -31.64 -14.40 -21.13
CA ASN A 7 -32.20 -15.12 -19.99
C ASN A 7 -31.43 -14.80 -18.70
N TRP A 8 -31.93 -13.84 -17.93
CA TRP A 8 -31.33 -13.41 -16.65
C TRP A 8 -31.64 -14.32 -15.46
N LEU A 9 -32.47 -15.35 -15.66
CA LEU A 9 -32.97 -16.21 -14.59
C LEU A 9 -31.84 -16.92 -13.80
N PRO A 10 -30.75 -17.44 -14.42
CA PRO A 10 -29.66 -18.07 -13.68
C PRO A 10 -28.93 -17.09 -12.75
N GLY A 11 -28.67 -15.87 -13.22
CA GLY A 11 -28.00 -14.83 -12.43
C GLY A 11 -28.80 -14.40 -11.20
N ILE A 12 -30.13 -14.30 -11.34
CA ILE A 12 -31.02 -13.96 -10.23
C ILE A 12 -31.05 -15.07 -9.17
N ILE A 13 -31.00 -16.34 -9.59
CA ILE A 13 -30.95 -17.49 -8.67
C ILE A 13 -29.65 -17.47 -7.85
N VAL A 14 -28.50 -17.22 -8.49
CA VAL A 14 -27.22 -17.16 -7.77
C VAL A 14 -27.18 -16.00 -6.77
N LEU A 15 -27.67 -14.82 -7.16
CA LEU A 15 -27.72 -13.65 -6.29
C LEU A 15 -28.60 -13.88 -5.06
N SER A 16 -29.77 -14.50 -5.26
CA SER A 16 -30.71 -14.78 -4.17
C SER A 16 -30.16 -15.82 -3.20
N VAL A 17 -29.49 -16.88 -3.67
CA VAL A 17 -28.82 -17.85 -2.80
C VAL A 17 -27.72 -17.19 -1.97
N ALA A 18 -26.90 -16.33 -2.58
CA ALA A 18 -25.84 -15.61 -1.87
C ALA A 18 -26.39 -14.70 -0.76
N PHE A 19 -27.50 -14.01 -1.03
CA PHE A 19 -28.15 -13.13 -0.06
C PHE A 19 -28.71 -13.89 1.15
N VAL A 20 -29.31 -15.07 0.91
CA VAL A 20 -29.83 -15.95 1.97
C VAL A 20 -28.69 -16.47 2.85
N LEU A 21 -27.56 -16.86 2.26
CA LEU A 21 -26.39 -17.33 3.01
C LEU A 21 -25.76 -16.20 3.86
N ALA A 22 -25.66 -14.99 3.31
CA ALA A 22 -25.16 -13.83 4.05
C ALA A 22 -26.08 -13.46 5.22
N ALA A 23 -27.40 -13.50 5.02
CA ALA A 23 -28.37 -13.25 6.08
C ALA A 23 -28.31 -14.32 7.18
N ALA A 24 -28.18 -15.60 6.81
CA ALA A 24 -28.01 -16.69 7.76
C ALA A 24 -26.70 -16.55 8.57
N TRP A 25 -25.62 -16.10 7.94
CA TRP A 25 -24.35 -15.85 8.61
C TRP A 25 -24.42 -14.67 9.59
N LEU A 26 -25.09 -13.57 9.22
CA LEU A 26 -25.31 -12.42 10.11
C LEU A 26 -26.18 -12.80 11.31
N LEU A 27 -27.22 -13.61 11.11
CA LEU A 27 -28.06 -14.12 12.21
C LEU A 27 -27.25 -15.03 13.14
N TYR A 28 -26.40 -15.90 12.58
CA TYR A 28 -25.49 -16.75 13.35
C TYR A 28 -24.47 -15.93 14.17
N MET A 29 -23.88 -14.89 13.59
CA MET A 29 -23.00 -13.97 14.31
C MET A 29 -23.74 -13.26 15.45
N LYS A 30 -24.94 -12.75 15.19
CA LYS A 30 -25.75 -12.03 16.17
C LYS A 30 -26.16 -12.92 17.36
N MET A 31 -26.41 -14.21 17.12
CA MET A 31 -26.65 -15.19 18.18
C MET A 31 -25.39 -15.52 19.00
N LYS A 32 -24.20 -15.42 18.40
CA LYS A 32 -22.91 -15.71 19.07
C LYS A 32 -22.35 -14.53 19.86
N THR A 33 -22.70 -13.30 19.50
CA THR A 33 -22.32 -12.07 20.23
C THR A 33 -23.31 -11.66 21.34
N GLY A 34 -24.12 -12.59 21.85
CA GLY A 34 -24.81 -12.40 23.11
C GLY A 34 -23.80 -12.31 24.25
N SER A 35 -23.75 -11.16 24.93
CA SER A 35 -23.01 -10.84 26.17
C SER A 35 -21.48 -10.71 26.11
N ALA A 36 -20.98 -9.50 25.81
CA ALA A 36 -19.97 -8.79 26.61
C ALA A 36 -19.65 -7.42 25.97
N LEU A 37 -19.99 -6.32 26.65
CA LEU A 37 -19.42 -5.00 26.36
C LEU A 37 -17.98 -4.97 26.92
N PRO A 38 -16.97 -4.43 26.22
CA PRO A 38 -15.64 -4.24 26.80
C PRO A 38 -15.56 -2.95 27.61
N ASP A 39 -15.20 -3.09 28.90
CA ASP A 39 -14.84 -1.99 29.81
C ASP A 39 -13.64 -1.20 29.27
N THR A 40 -13.77 0.13 29.25
CA THR A 40 -12.80 1.09 28.69
C THR A 40 -11.65 1.48 29.63
N THR A 41 -11.44 0.75 30.73
CA THR A 41 -10.45 1.12 31.77
C THR A 41 -9.15 0.31 31.74
N ALA A 42 -9.01 -0.69 30.86
CA ALA A 42 -7.83 -1.58 30.82
C ALA A 42 -6.70 -1.08 29.88
N LYS A 43 -6.33 0.21 29.92
CA LYS A 43 -5.27 0.77 29.05
C LYS A 43 -3.94 1.08 29.76
N ALA A 44 -3.66 0.40 30.88
CA ALA A 44 -2.41 0.59 31.64
C ALA A 44 -1.44 -0.60 31.58
N ASP A 45 -1.90 -1.79 31.19
CA ASP A 45 -1.08 -3.00 31.22
C ASP A 45 -0.61 -3.35 29.80
N GLY A 46 0.19 -2.46 29.21
CA GLY A 46 1.00 -2.82 28.05
C GLY A 46 2.01 -3.89 28.43
N THR A 47 2.30 -4.81 27.52
CA THR A 47 3.27 -5.89 27.77
C THR A 47 4.66 -5.30 28.09
N ALA A 48 5.55 -6.09 28.73
CA ALA A 48 6.90 -5.62 29.08
C ALA A 48 7.67 -5.06 27.86
N ASP A 49 7.39 -5.62 26.68
CA ASP A 49 7.97 -5.22 25.41
C ASP A 49 7.42 -3.87 24.94
N ASP A 50 6.11 -3.61 25.11
CA ASP A 50 5.49 -2.32 24.79
C ASP A 50 6.06 -1.19 25.66
N LEU A 51 6.28 -1.45 26.96
CA LEU A 51 6.88 -0.48 27.88
C LEU A 51 8.35 -0.20 27.51
N ALA A 52 9.09 -1.22 27.06
CA ALA A 52 10.47 -1.07 26.61
C ALA A 52 10.56 -0.24 25.32
N GLN A 53 9.70 -0.50 24.34
CA GLN A 53 9.63 0.28 23.10
C GLN A 53 9.26 1.74 23.37
N ARG A 54 8.31 1.99 24.28
CA ARG A 54 7.92 3.34 24.68
C ARG A 54 9.03 4.11 25.40
N ALA A 55 9.79 3.45 26.28
CA ALA A 55 10.93 4.09 26.93
C ALA A 55 12.01 4.46 25.90
N GLN A 56 12.28 3.57 24.94
CA GLN A 56 13.27 3.80 23.89
C GLN A 56 12.89 4.99 22.99
N SER A 57 11.61 5.10 22.60
CA SER A 57 11.16 6.21 21.75
C SER A 57 11.25 7.57 22.46
N LEU A 58 10.95 7.63 23.76
CA LEU A 58 11.08 8.86 24.55
C LEU A 58 12.54 9.29 24.73
N ILE A 59 13.47 8.33 24.86
CA ILE A 59 14.91 8.63 24.91
C ILE A 59 15.39 9.18 23.56
N GLU A 60 14.88 8.64 22.45
CA GLU A 60 15.22 9.18 21.12
C GLU A 60 14.69 10.61 20.94
N GLN A 61 13.46 10.88 21.37
CA GLN A 61 12.89 12.24 21.35
C GLN A 61 13.69 13.23 22.21
N LEU A 62 14.24 12.79 23.35
CA LEU A 62 15.14 13.63 24.15
C LEU A 62 16.43 13.95 23.39
N ARG A 63 17.00 12.96 22.70
CA ARG A 63 18.21 13.16 21.90
C ARG A 63 17.97 14.13 20.74
N THR A 64 16.85 13.99 20.04
CA THR A 64 16.49 14.90 18.94
C THR A 64 16.22 16.32 19.46
N LEU A 65 15.49 16.45 20.57
CA LEU A 65 15.26 17.76 21.21
C LEU A 65 16.57 18.45 21.62
N GLU A 66 17.57 17.68 22.07
CA GLU A 66 18.88 18.21 22.43
C GLU A 66 19.71 18.62 21.20
N ALA A 67 19.61 17.89 20.09
CA ALA A 67 20.22 18.24 18.82
C ALA A 67 19.61 19.52 18.21
N GLU A 68 18.29 19.70 18.35
CA GLU A 68 17.55 20.83 17.80
C GLU A 68 17.42 22.02 18.77
N LYS A 69 18.16 22.02 19.88
CA LYS A 69 18.07 23.04 20.94
C LYS A 69 18.10 24.49 20.42
N HIS A 70 18.81 24.74 19.33
CA HIS A 70 18.96 26.07 18.72
C HIS A 70 17.72 26.58 17.98
N HIS A 71 16.76 25.71 17.67
CA HIS A 71 15.50 26.05 16.98
C HIS A 71 14.38 26.44 17.95
N PHE A 72 14.57 26.29 19.26
CA PHE A 72 13.56 26.57 20.28
C PHE A 72 13.94 27.75 21.17
N THR A 73 12.94 28.45 21.69
CA THR A 73 13.16 29.43 22.75
C THR A 73 13.63 28.72 24.02
N ALA A 74 14.46 29.39 24.83
CA ALA A 74 15.04 28.77 26.04
C ALA A 74 13.96 28.22 26.99
N GLU A 75 12.85 28.95 27.15
CA GLU A 75 11.72 28.52 27.97
C GLU A 75 11.03 27.27 27.41
N HIS A 76 10.74 27.25 26.11
CA HIS A 76 10.08 26.11 25.45
C HIS A 76 10.95 24.85 25.50
N TYR A 77 12.26 24.98 25.25
CA TYR A 77 13.20 23.87 25.35
C TYR A 77 13.24 23.26 26.76
N THR A 78 13.30 24.09 27.81
CA THR A 78 13.34 23.59 29.19
C THR A 78 12.04 22.91 29.60
N ALA A 79 10.89 23.41 29.17
CA ALA A 79 9.59 22.82 29.45
C ALA A 79 9.43 21.45 28.76
N GLU A 80 9.79 21.36 27.47
CA GLU A 80 9.64 20.11 26.72
C GLU A 80 10.65 19.05 27.17
N LYS A 81 11.89 19.46 27.49
CA LYS A 81 12.90 18.57 28.07
C LYS A 81 12.42 17.98 29.40
N ALA A 82 11.93 18.82 30.31
CA ALA A 82 11.44 18.37 31.62
C ALA A 82 10.23 17.43 31.49
N ARG A 83 9.35 17.66 30.52
CA ARG A 83 8.20 16.78 30.23
C ARG A 83 8.67 15.41 29.75
N LEU A 84 9.52 15.37 28.72
CA LEU A 84 10.00 14.12 28.13
C LEU A 84 10.82 13.29 29.14
N GLU A 85 11.66 13.94 29.96
CA GLU A 85 12.41 13.28 31.04
C GLU A 85 11.47 12.63 32.06
N LYS A 86 10.39 13.32 32.44
CA LYS A 86 9.39 12.80 33.38
C LYS A 86 8.65 11.60 32.81
N GLU A 87 8.26 11.65 31.53
CA GLU A 87 7.56 10.55 30.85
C GLU A 87 8.49 9.33 30.66
N ALA A 88 9.74 9.55 30.27
CA ALA A 88 10.74 8.48 30.12
C ALA A 88 11.02 7.79 31.46
N ALA A 89 11.18 8.57 32.54
CA ALA A 89 11.36 8.04 33.88
C ALA A 89 10.13 7.27 34.39
N ALA A 90 8.92 7.66 34.01
CA ALA A 90 7.70 6.93 34.36
C ALA A 90 7.62 5.59 33.62
N ALA A 91 7.93 5.55 32.32
CA ALA A 91 7.94 4.34 31.53
C ALA A 91 8.97 3.31 32.03
N LEU A 92 10.18 3.77 32.39
CA LEU A 92 11.23 2.90 32.95
C LEU A 92 10.83 2.34 34.33
N ARG A 93 10.24 3.15 35.21
CA ARG A 93 9.73 2.65 36.51
C ARG A 93 8.62 1.62 36.32
N ALA A 94 7.69 1.84 35.40
CA ALA A 94 6.62 0.87 35.11
C ALA A 94 7.19 -0.46 34.60
N LYS A 95 8.23 -0.41 33.75
CA LYS A 95 8.96 -1.60 33.28
C LYS A 95 9.63 -2.34 34.44
N ASP A 96 10.34 -1.64 35.32
CA ASP A 96 11.00 -2.25 36.49
C ASP A 96 9.99 -2.86 37.46
N GLU A 97 8.86 -2.20 37.70
CA GLU A 97 7.78 -2.75 38.50
C GLU A 97 7.17 -4.01 37.89
N HIS A 98 6.98 -4.02 36.56
CA HIS A 98 6.47 -5.19 35.85
C HIS A 98 7.47 -6.36 35.91
N GLN A 99 8.76 -6.10 35.70
CA GLN A 99 9.82 -7.11 35.87
C GLN A 99 9.88 -7.63 37.31
N LYS A 100 9.74 -6.75 38.31
CA LYS A 100 9.70 -7.13 39.72
C LYS A 100 8.45 -7.96 40.07
N ARG A 101 7.29 -7.64 39.50
CA ARG A 101 6.05 -8.44 39.65
C ARG A 101 6.17 -9.81 39.00
N GLN A 102 6.79 -9.90 37.82
CA GLN A 102 7.10 -11.16 37.17
C GLN A 102 8.10 -11.99 37.98
N ALA A 103 9.19 -11.38 38.46
CA ALA A 103 10.20 -12.03 39.30
C ALA A 103 9.64 -12.48 40.66
N ALA A 104 8.65 -11.75 41.20
CA ALA A 104 7.92 -12.12 42.42
C ALA A 104 6.87 -13.23 42.18
N GLY A 105 6.73 -13.76 40.96
CA GLY A 105 5.88 -14.91 40.66
C GLY A 105 4.37 -14.66 40.77
N VAL A 106 3.92 -13.40 40.79
CA VAL A 106 2.50 -13.06 40.89
C VAL A 106 1.84 -13.27 39.52
N LYS A 107 1.41 -14.50 39.25
CA LYS A 107 0.52 -14.80 38.10
C LYS A 107 -0.80 -14.04 38.30
N ALA A 108 -1.15 -13.17 37.34
CA ALA A 108 -2.48 -12.58 37.27
C ALA A 108 -3.55 -13.70 37.33
N PRO A 109 -4.68 -13.50 38.03
CA PRO A 109 -5.68 -14.55 38.17
C PRO A 109 -6.18 -14.98 36.79
N ALA A 110 -6.02 -16.27 36.48
CA ALA A 110 -6.52 -16.86 35.25
C ALA A 110 -8.01 -16.58 35.14
N ARG A 111 -8.40 -15.84 34.10
CA ARG A 111 -9.81 -15.59 33.77
C ARG A 111 -10.42 -16.95 33.44
N ASN A 112 -11.22 -17.51 34.35
CA ASN A 112 -11.95 -18.75 34.14
C ASN A 112 -12.98 -18.53 33.02
N VAL A 113 -12.58 -18.80 31.77
CA VAL A 113 -13.51 -18.93 30.66
C VAL A 113 -14.14 -20.33 30.77
N PRO A 114 -15.47 -20.47 30.87
CA PRO A 114 -16.09 -21.79 30.91
C PRO A 114 -15.78 -22.55 29.61
N ALA A 115 -15.40 -23.83 29.73
CA ALA A 115 -15.09 -24.66 28.58
C ALA A 115 -16.29 -24.73 27.63
N PRO A 116 -16.10 -24.59 26.30
CA PRO A 116 -17.21 -24.61 25.35
C PRO A 116 -17.83 -26.02 25.32
N SER A 117 -19.02 -26.17 25.88
CA SER A 117 -19.80 -27.40 25.78
C SER A 117 -20.71 -27.35 24.55
N GLY A 118 -20.37 -28.10 23.50
CA GLY A 118 -21.20 -28.25 22.30
C GLY A 118 -20.73 -29.40 21.41
N TRP A 119 -21.58 -29.87 20.49
CA TRP A 119 -21.23 -30.97 19.56
C TRP A 119 -19.96 -30.65 18.73
N ALA A 120 -19.76 -29.38 18.37
CA ALA A 120 -18.59 -28.90 17.64
C ALA A 120 -17.26 -28.99 18.41
N SER A 121 -17.28 -28.91 19.75
CA SER A 121 -16.06 -29.11 20.57
C SER A 121 -15.75 -30.57 20.82
N ARG A 122 -16.75 -31.46 20.70
CA ARG A 122 -16.56 -32.92 20.81
C ARG A 122 -15.97 -33.53 19.55
N ASN A 123 -16.31 -33.03 18.36
CA ASN A 123 -15.87 -33.59 17.07
C ASN A 123 -15.27 -32.52 16.12
N PRO A 124 -14.15 -31.87 16.46
CA PRO A 124 -13.58 -30.78 15.65
C PRO A 124 -13.16 -31.22 14.24
N GLN A 125 -12.71 -32.46 14.08
CA GLN A 125 -12.32 -33.03 12.78
C GLN A 125 -13.53 -33.19 11.84
N MET A 126 -14.70 -33.53 12.36
CA MET A 126 -15.93 -33.63 11.55
C MET A 126 -16.41 -32.26 11.09
N VAL A 127 -16.25 -31.23 11.93
CA VAL A 127 -16.58 -29.84 11.55
C VAL A 127 -15.70 -29.40 10.38
N GLY A 128 -14.40 -29.68 10.44
CA GLY A 128 -13.47 -29.41 9.33
C GLY A 128 -13.82 -30.20 8.06
N ALA A 129 -14.15 -31.48 8.18
CA ALA A 129 -14.52 -32.32 7.04
C ALA A 129 -15.81 -31.86 6.36
N LEU A 130 -16.83 -31.45 7.12
CA LEU A 130 -18.07 -30.90 6.58
C LEU A 130 -17.82 -29.57 5.85
N TRP A 131 -16.94 -28.73 6.38
CA TRP A 131 -16.57 -27.47 5.74
C TRP A 131 -15.81 -27.69 4.43
N GLY A 132 -14.83 -28.59 4.43
CA GLY A 132 -14.08 -28.97 3.22
C GLY A 132 -14.98 -29.59 2.14
N ALA A 133 -15.90 -30.48 2.53
CA ALA A 133 -16.86 -31.08 1.60
C ALA A 133 -17.78 -30.02 0.96
N GLY A 134 -18.24 -29.04 1.75
CA GLY A 134 -19.03 -27.92 1.25
C GLY A 134 -18.29 -27.08 0.21
N VAL A 135 -17.00 -26.78 0.45
CA VAL A 135 -16.15 -26.04 -0.49
C VAL A 135 -15.99 -26.79 -1.82
N VAL A 136 -15.70 -28.09 -1.77
CA VAL A 136 -15.52 -28.91 -2.98
C VAL A 136 -16.81 -28.99 -3.80
N VAL A 137 -17.96 -29.20 -3.14
CA VAL A 137 -19.26 -29.22 -3.82
C VAL A 137 -19.59 -27.86 -4.44
N PHE A 138 -19.29 -26.76 -3.75
CA PHE A 138 -19.52 -25.41 -4.26
C PHE A 138 -18.68 -25.13 -5.52
N PHE A 139 -17.36 -25.29 -5.46
CA PHE A 139 -16.50 -25.01 -6.61
C PHE A 139 -16.66 -26.02 -7.74
N GLY A 140 -16.93 -27.29 -7.43
CA GLY A 140 -17.26 -28.31 -8.43
C GLY A 140 -18.58 -28.02 -9.14
N GLY A 141 -19.61 -27.65 -8.40
CA GLY A 141 -20.91 -27.24 -8.95
C GLY A 141 -20.81 -25.96 -9.78
N LEU A 142 -20.06 -24.96 -9.28
CA LEU A 142 -19.79 -23.71 -10.00
C LEU A 142 -19.05 -23.97 -11.31
N GLY A 143 -18.00 -24.80 -11.29
CA GLY A 143 -17.25 -25.18 -12.48
C GLY A 143 -18.10 -25.95 -13.49
N TYR A 144 -18.91 -26.90 -13.02
CA TYR A 144 -19.84 -27.62 -13.89
C TYR A 144 -20.86 -26.68 -14.55
N LEU A 145 -21.44 -25.75 -13.78
CA LEU A 145 -22.43 -24.81 -14.28
C LEU A 145 -21.80 -23.86 -15.32
N LEU A 146 -20.60 -23.33 -15.03
CA LEU A 146 -19.84 -22.49 -15.97
C LEU A 146 -19.50 -23.20 -17.28
N VAL A 147 -19.07 -24.46 -17.22
CA VAL A 147 -18.76 -25.25 -18.43
C VAL A 147 -20.03 -25.61 -19.18
N SER A 148 -21.13 -25.90 -18.49
CA SER A 148 -22.41 -26.26 -19.12
C SER A 148 -23.05 -25.09 -19.88
N GLU A 149 -22.78 -23.84 -19.48
CA GLU A 149 -23.27 -22.65 -20.17
C GLU A 149 -22.35 -22.17 -21.31
N GLN A 150 -21.18 -22.78 -21.50
CA GLN A 150 -20.30 -22.46 -22.63
C GLN A 150 -20.86 -23.04 -23.92
N LYS A 151 -21.62 -22.24 -24.67
CA LYS A 151 -21.97 -22.55 -26.05
C LYS A 151 -20.76 -22.34 -26.96
N PRO A 152 -20.46 -23.25 -27.91
CA PRO A 152 -19.47 -23.02 -28.94
C PRO A 152 -19.88 -21.79 -29.79
N ARG A 153 -18.91 -20.93 -30.12
CA ARG A 153 -19.16 -19.68 -30.86
C ARG A 153 -19.64 -19.98 -32.28
N GLU A 154 -20.75 -19.36 -32.68
CA GLU A 154 -21.16 -19.29 -34.09
C GLU A 154 -20.42 -18.17 -34.83
N GLU A 155 -20.15 -18.39 -36.12
CA GLU A 155 -19.47 -17.42 -37.00
C GLU A 155 -20.27 -16.10 -37.05
N GLY A 156 -19.66 -15.01 -36.58
CA GLY A 156 -20.21 -13.66 -36.66
C GLY A 156 -20.55 -12.97 -35.33
N GLN A 157 -20.42 -13.65 -34.17
CA GLN A 157 -20.59 -12.99 -32.89
C GLN A 157 -19.31 -12.26 -32.42
N MET A 158 -19.39 -10.93 -32.24
CA MET A 158 -18.31 -10.13 -31.66
C MET A 158 -18.17 -10.45 -30.17
N GLY A 159 -17.00 -10.93 -29.75
CA GLY A 159 -16.69 -11.17 -28.34
C GLY A 159 -16.59 -9.86 -27.57
N THR A 160 -17.17 -9.80 -26.37
CA THR A 160 -16.91 -8.70 -25.41
C THR A 160 -15.43 -8.77 -25.02
N GLY A 161 -14.62 -7.95 -25.69
CA GLY A 161 -13.16 -7.92 -25.55
C GLY A 161 -12.37 -7.93 -26.86
N VAL A 162 -13.02 -8.04 -28.03
CA VAL A 162 -12.32 -7.88 -29.32
C VAL A 162 -12.69 -6.53 -29.93
N THR A 163 -11.73 -5.61 -29.97
CA THR A 163 -11.81 -4.37 -30.76
C THR A 163 -12.09 -4.69 -32.23
N PRO A 164 -12.95 -3.92 -32.92
CA PRO A 164 -13.28 -4.13 -34.34
C PRO A 164 -12.01 -4.29 -35.20
N PRO A 165 -12.03 -5.13 -36.26
CA PRO A 165 -10.90 -5.26 -37.15
C PRO A 165 -10.58 -3.88 -37.75
N GLY A 166 -9.37 -3.38 -37.50
CA GLY A 166 -8.93 -2.01 -37.78
C GLY A 166 -8.64 -1.18 -36.52
N MET A 167 -9.42 -1.34 -35.45
CA MET A 167 -9.18 -0.65 -34.17
C MET A 167 -8.06 -1.28 -33.35
N ALA A 168 -7.91 -2.61 -33.39
CA ALA A 168 -6.75 -3.28 -32.78
C ALA A 168 -5.46 -2.93 -33.52
N GLN A 169 -5.53 -2.73 -34.84
CA GLN A 169 -4.37 -2.28 -35.64
C GLN A 169 -4.09 -0.80 -35.40
N GLN A 170 -5.10 0.06 -35.20
CA GLN A 170 -4.90 1.44 -34.77
C GLN A 170 -4.41 1.58 -33.32
N GLN A 171 -4.85 0.73 -32.39
CA GLN A 171 -4.31 0.70 -31.02
C GLN A 171 -2.91 0.07 -30.93
N MET A 172 -2.60 -0.94 -31.76
CA MET A 172 -1.24 -1.49 -31.86
C MET A 172 -0.30 -0.60 -32.70
N GLN A 173 -0.81 0.22 -33.61
CA GLN A 173 -0.02 1.25 -34.31
C GLN A 173 0.11 2.54 -33.48
N GLN A 174 -0.58 2.64 -32.35
CA GLN A 174 -0.49 3.74 -31.38
C GLN A 174 0.03 3.29 -30.01
N MET A 175 0.60 2.08 -29.91
CA MET A 175 1.54 1.71 -28.84
C MET A 175 2.95 1.78 -29.43
N PRO A 176 3.67 2.91 -29.28
CA PRO A 176 5.08 2.98 -29.66
C PRO A 176 5.91 2.27 -28.59
N GLU A 177 6.76 1.32 -28.99
CA GLU A 177 8.04 0.93 -28.33
C GLU A 177 8.09 0.37 -26.90
N VAL A 178 7.01 0.35 -26.10
CA VAL A 178 7.09 -0.02 -24.65
C VAL A 178 7.58 -1.46 -24.38
N ASN A 179 7.34 -2.42 -25.27
CA ASN A 179 7.86 -3.79 -25.12
C ASN A 179 9.32 -3.93 -25.58
N ASP A 180 9.79 -3.04 -26.46
CA ASP A 180 11.16 -3.09 -26.99
C ASP A 180 12.15 -2.53 -25.96
N GLU A 181 11.83 -1.44 -25.27
CA GLU A 181 12.72 -0.81 -24.28
C GLU A 181 12.98 -1.71 -23.06
N LEU A 182 11.95 -2.35 -22.52
CA LEU A 182 12.08 -3.27 -21.38
C LEU A 182 12.97 -4.47 -21.74
N GLU A 183 12.73 -5.10 -22.89
CA GLU A 183 13.48 -6.27 -23.32
C GLU A 183 14.92 -5.91 -23.71
N GLN A 184 15.13 -4.75 -24.35
CA GLN A 184 16.48 -4.23 -24.63
C GLN A 184 17.26 -3.95 -23.34
N ALA A 185 16.63 -3.30 -22.35
CA ALA A 185 17.27 -3.04 -21.06
C ALA A 185 17.62 -4.34 -20.33
N ARG A 186 16.74 -5.35 -20.38
CA ARG A 186 17.01 -6.70 -19.84
C ARG A 186 18.19 -7.37 -20.55
N GLN A 187 18.27 -7.30 -21.87
CA GLN A 187 19.37 -7.87 -22.65
C GLN A 187 20.70 -7.16 -22.38
N ARG A 188 20.68 -5.83 -22.26
CA ARG A 188 21.85 -5.03 -21.87
C ARG A 188 22.34 -5.44 -20.49
N LEU A 189 21.46 -5.59 -19.51
CA LEU A 189 21.84 -6.04 -18.16
C LEU A 189 22.27 -7.51 -18.11
N ALA A 190 21.73 -8.36 -18.98
CA ALA A 190 22.15 -9.76 -19.08
C ALA A 190 23.57 -9.89 -19.65
N SER A 191 23.93 -9.05 -20.62
CA SER A 191 25.27 -9.02 -21.23
C SER A 191 26.29 -8.19 -20.41
N ASN A 192 25.82 -7.15 -19.73
CA ASN A 192 26.60 -6.29 -18.84
C ASN A 192 25.79 -5.93 -17.58
N PRO A 193 25.96 -6.67 -16.47
CA PRO A 193 25.28 -6.38 -15.21
C PRO A 193 25.62 -5.02 -14.57
N GLY A 194 26.69 -4.36 -15.03
CA GLY A 194 27.12 -3.02 -14.58
C GLY A 194 26.58 -1.87 -15.44
N ASP A 195 25.69 -2.13 -16.39
CA ASP A 195 25.09 -1.10 -17.23
C ASP A 195 24.06 -0.29 -16.45
N VAL A 196 24.51 0.82 -15.86
CA VAL A 196 23.69 1.70 -15.02
C VAL A 196 22.53 2.32 -15.80
N GLU A 197 22.76 2.69 -17.07
CA GLU A 197 21.73 3.26 -17.93
C GLU A 197 20.64 2.23 -18.22
N ALA A 198 21.01 0.99 -18.55
CA ALA A 198 20.04 -0.09 -18.71
C ALA A 198 19.30 -0.41 -17.38
N ALA A 199 19.97 -0.27 -16.23
CA ALA A 199 19.32 -0.38 -14.93
C ALA A 199 18.30 0.74 -14.70
N SER A 200 18.61 1.98 -15.07
CA SER A 200 17.68 3.12 -15.02
C SER A 200 16.45 2.86 -15.89
N MET A 201 16.67 2.52 -17.17
CA MET A 201 15.59 2.25 -18.12
C MET A 201 14.67 1.12 -17.65
N LEU A 202 15.26 -0.01 -17.23
CA LEU A 202 14.48 -1.14 -16.73
C LEU A 202 13.74 -0.78 -15.45
N SER A 203 14.36 -0.04 -14.52
CA SER A 203 13.69 0.43 -13.31
C SER A 203 12.50 1.33 -13.62
N HIS A 204 12.68 2.31 -14.50
CA HIS A 204 11.64 3.25 -14.92
C HIS A 204 10.43 2.49 -15.47
N GLU A 205 10.67 1.55 -16.38
CA GLU A 205 9.60 0.79 -17.01
C GLU A 205 8.89 -0.15 -16.02
N LEU A 206 9.63 -0.80 -15.12
CA LEU A 206 9.04 -1.60 -14.05
C LEU A 206 8.19 -0.74 -13.10
N ILE A 207 8.59 0.50 -12.80
CA ILE A 207 7.77 1.46 -12.02
C ILE A 207 6.47 1.79 -12.76
N ARG A 208 6.55 2.09 -14.06
CA ARG A 208 5.36 2.35 -14.89
C ARG A 208 4.39 1.16 -14.91
N GLN A 209 4.92 -0.05 -14.97
CA GLN A 209 4.14 -1.30 -14.93
C GLN A 209 3.71 -1.71 -13.50
N GLN A 210 4.00 -0.88 -12.49
CA GLN A 210 3.69 -1.12 -11.08
C GLN A 210 4.33 -2.39 -10.50
N GLN A 211 5.42 -2.87 -11.13
CA GLN A 211 6.20 -4.01 -10.68
C GLN A 211 7.26 -3.55 -9.66
N PHE A 212 6.80 -2.95 -8.55
CA PHE A 212 7.65 -2.19 -7.64
C PHE A 212 8.75 -3.02 -6.97
N ASP A 213 8.49 -4.30 -6.65
CA ASP A 213 9.49 -5.16 -6.01
C ASP A 213 10.66 -5.52 -6.95
N GLU A 214 10.38 -5.71 -8.23
CA GLU A 214 11.42 -5.95 -9.24
C GLU A 214 12.17 -4.65 -9.54
N ALA A 215 11.44 -3.54 -9.68
CA ALA A 215 12.01 -2.22 -9.87
C ALA A 215 13.01 -1.87 -8.76
N LEU A 216 12.65 -2.13 -7.49
CA LEU A 216 13.53 -1.87 -6.34
C LEU A 216 14.81 -2.71 -6.40
N LYS A 217 14.71 -3.98 -6.78
CA LYS A 217 15.91 -4.82 -6.93
C LYS A 217 16.83 -4.30 -8.03
N VAL A 218 16.28 -3.91 -9.17
CA VAL A 218 17.06 -3.35 -10.29
C VAL A 218 17.69 -2.01 -9.89
N THR A 219 16.89 -1.13 -9.26
CA THR A 219 17.35 0.18 -8.78
C THR A 219 18.52 0.05 -7.82
N LEU A 220 18.40 -0.80 -6.80
CA LEU A 220 19.45 -0.98 -5.79
C LEU A 220 20.72 -1.60 -6.37
N LYS A 221 20.59 -2.49 -7.38
CA LYS A 221 21.76 -3.01 -8.10
C LYS A 221 22.45 -1.92 -8.91
N GLY A 222 21.71 -1.09 -9.64
CA GLY A 222 22.26 0.03 -10.38
C GLY A 222 22.98 1.03 -9.46
N LEU A 223 22.36 1.36 -8.31
CA LEU A 223 22.98 2.23 -7.30
C LEU A 223 24.19 1.62 -6.60
N ALA A 224 24.31 0.28 -6.56
CA ALA A 224 25.51 -0.38 -6.07
C ALA A 224 26.69 -0.23 -7.05
N VAL A 225 26.41 -0.01 -8.34
CA VAL A 225 27.43 0.26 -9.38
C VAL A 225 27.75 1.75 -9.41
N ASP A 226 26.75 2.62 -9.43
CA ASP A 226 26.88 4.08 -9.35
C ASP A 226 25.95 4.67 -8.28
N PRO A 227 26.48 4.96 -7.06
CA PRO A 227 25.69 5.54 -5.98
C PRO A 227 25.18 6.96 -6.23
N PHE A 228 25.73 7.68 -7.23
CA PHE A 228 25.42 9.07 -7.50
C PHE A 228 24.48 9.26 -8.69
N ASN A 229 24.10 8.18 -9.37
CA ASN A 229 23.16 8.26 -10.49
C ASN A 229 21.83 8.89 -10.04
N VAL A 230 21.54 10.08 -10.56
CA VAL A 230 20.41 10.91 -10.12
C VAL A 230 19.07 10.23 -10.40
N GLU A 231 18.90 9.68 -11.60
CA GLU A 231 17.68 9.01 -12.03
C GLU A 231 17.35 7.79 -11.16
N LEU A 232 18.34 6.93 -10.89
CA LEU A 232 18.15 5.79 -9.99
C LEU A 232 17.86 6.21 -8.54
N ARG A 233 18.41 7.33 -8.08
CA ARG A 233 18.06 7.88 -6.77
C ARG A 233 16.62 8.41 -6.74
N VAL A 234 16.14 9.03 -7.83
CA VAL A 234 14.72 9.38 -7.99
C VAL A 234 13.85 8.13 -7.96
N HIS A 235 14.18 7.09 -8.74
CA HIS A 235 13.47 5.81 -8.72
C HIS A 235 13.43 5.18 -7.33
N ARG A 236 14.54 5.22 -6.57
CA ARG A 236 14.56 4.73 -5.19
C ARG A 236 13.59 5.49 -4.30
N GLY A 237 13.57 6.82 -4.38
CA GLY A 237 12.63 7.65 -3.64
C GLY A 237 11.18 7.28 -3.95
N VAL A 238 10.84 7.13 -5.23
CA VAL A 238 9.50 6.69 -5.67
C VAL A 238 9.15 5.30 -5.12
N LEU A 239 10.10 4.37 -5.15
CA LEU A 239 9.90 3.00 -4.70
C LEU A 239 9.81 2.86 -3.18
N ARG A 240 10.43 3.76 -2.40
CA ARG A 240 10.20 3.87 -0.95
C ARG A 240 8.72 4.13 -0.66
N ALA A 241 8.11 5.07 -1.37
CA ALA A 241 6.68 5.32 -1.24
C ALA A 241 5.82 4.16 -1.75
N ALA A 242 6.13 3.62 -2.94
CA ALA A 242 5.26 2.67 -3.63
C ALA A 242 5.37 1.22 -3.14
N SER A 243 6.58 0.71 -2.88
CA SER A 243 6.83 -0.66 -2.41
C SER A 243 6.84 -0.75 -0.88
N GLN A 244 7.46 0.22 -0.20
CA GLN A 244 7.70 0.15 1.25
C GLN A 244 6.65 0.90 2.08
N GLY A 245 5.85 1.76 1.44
CA GLY A 245 4.87 2.62 2.13
C GLY A 245 5.51 3.78 2.91
N ASP A 246 6.82 4.01 2.75
CA ASP A 246 7.56 5.08 3.41
C ASP A 246 7.40 6.40 2.65
N LEU A 247 6.23 7.02 2.82
CA LEU A 247 5.90 8.29 2.16
C LEU A 247 6.78 9.44 2.64
N GLN A 248 7.12 9.46 3.93
CA GLN A 248 7.89 10.56 4.52
C GLN A 248 9.35 10.49 4.11
N GLY A 249 9.96 9.30 4.12
CA GLY A 249 11.33 9.11 3.63
C GLY A 249 11.46 9.34 2.14
N ALA A 250 10.44 8.96 1.35
CA ALA A 250 10.38 9.26 -0.08
C ALA A 250 10.36 10.77 -0.36
N GLU A 251 9.52 11.52 0.34
CA GLU A 251 9.43 12.97 0.19
C GLU A 251 10.75 13.66 0.56
N GLN A 252 11.30 13.37 1.74
CA GLN A 252 12.57 13.95 2.19
C GLN A 252 13.69 13.72 1.17
N GLU A 253 13.82 12.48 0.68
CA GLU A 253 14.85 12.12 -0.28
C GLU A 253 14.66 12.84 -1.63
N LEU A 254 13.42 12.85 -2.16
CA LEU A 254 13.11 13.50 -3.44
C LEU A 254 13.27 15.03 -3.36
N THR A 255 12.92 15.64 -2.23
CA THR A 255 13.13 17.08 -2.00
C THR A 255 14.63 17.41 -1.96
N GLU A 256 15.43 16.64 -1.21
CA GLU A 256 16.89 16.84 -1.19
C GLU A 256 17.51 16.69 -2.58
N LEU A 257 17.04 15.70 -3.35
CA LEU A 257 17.49 15.46 -4.73
C LEU A 257 17.25 16.67 -5.64
N VAL A 258 16.02 17.17 -5.70
CA VAL A 258 15.67 18.27 -6.60
C VAL A 258 16.32 19.60 -6.20
N ASP A 259 16.57 19.81 -4.90
CA ASP A 259 17.21 21.04 -4.43
C ASP A 259 18.73 21.03 -4.63
N THR A 260 19.33 19.83 -4.76
CA THR A 260 20.78 19.66 -4.89
C THR A 260 21.23 19.42 -6.32
N TRP A 261 20.46 18.66 -7.10
CA TRP A 261 20.82 18.21 -8.44
C TRP A 261 19.84 18.77 -9.46
N PRO A 262 20.30 19.62 -10.40
CA PRO A 262 19.45 20.11 -11.47
C PRO A 262 18.73 18.95 -12.15
N ASP A 263 19.44 17.93 -12.64
CA ASP A 263 18.89 16.80 -13.42
C ASP A 263 17.86 15.92 -12.69
N ALA A 264 17.53 16.23 -11.44
CA ALA A 264 16.51 15.54 -10.66
C ALA A 264 15.09 16.13 -10.84
N GLN A 265 14.83 16.98 -11.84
CA GLN A 265 13.52 17.66 -11.96
C GLN A 265 12.34 16.68 -12.03
N GLU A 266 12.54 15.46 -12.53
CA GLU A 266 11.52 14.42 -12.54
C GLU A 266 10.99 14.09 -11.12
N ALA A 267 11.80 14.28 -10.09
CA ALA A 267 11.39 14.19 -8.68
C ALA A 267 10.21 15.11 -8.34
N LEU A 268 10.08 16.27 -8.99
CA LEU A 268 8.96 17.21 -8.77
C LEU A 268 7.61 16.61 -9.19
N ILE A 269 7.57 15.81 -10.25
CA ILE A 269 6.34 15.12 -10.66
C ILE A 269 5.93 14.10 -9.59
N PHE A 270 6.91 13.40 -9.03
CA PHE A 270 6.66 12.42 -7.98
C PHE A 270 6.28 13.07 -6.65
N LEU A 271 6.93 14.16 -6.26
CA LEU A 271 6.56 14.97 -5.10
C LEU A 271 5.13 15.51 -5.24
N GLY A 272 4.77 16.04 -6.42
CA GLY A 272 3.40 16.47 -6.69
C GLY A 272 2.38 15.33 -6.54
N SER A 273 2.72 14.15 -7.08
CA SER A 273 1.88 12.95 -6.95
C SER A 273 1.74 12.45 -5.51
N LEU A 274 2.82 12.53 -4.71
CA LEU A 274 2.82 12.20 -3.29
C LEU A 274 1.94 13.17 -2.48
N SER A 275 2.01 14.46 -2.76
CA SER A 275 1.16 15.48 -2.13
C SER A 275 -0.31 15.26 -2.47
N LEU A 276 -0.66 14.92 -3.71
CA LEU A 276 -2.03 14.53 -4.07
C LEU A 276 -2.52 13.31 -3.28
N ARG A 277 -1.68 12.28 -3.12
CA ARG A 277 -2.04 11.08 -2.33
C ARG A 277 -2.33 11.40 -0.86
N ARG A 278 -1.67 12.42 -0.30
CA ARG A 278 -1.90 12.91 1.07
C ARG A 278 -3.05 13.92 1.17
N GLY A 279 -3.67 14.29 0.05
CA GLY A 279 -4.72 15.30 -0.01
C GLY A 279 -4.21 16.74 0.00
N ASP A 280 -2.89 16.96 -0.02
CA ASP A 280 -2.28 18.27 -0.13
C ASP A 280 -2.25 18.74 -1.59
N LYS A 281 -3.36 19.33 -2.02
CA LYS A 281 -3.51 19.86 -3.37
C LYS A 281 -2.66 21.10 -3.62
N ALA A 282 -2.41 21.90 -2.58
CA ALA A 282 -1.62 23.12 -2.68
C ALA A 282 -0.14 22.78 -2.90
N GLY A 283 0.43 21.88 -2.10
CA GLY A 283 1.80 21.39 -2.29
C GLY A 283 1.95 20.63 -3.61
N ALA A 284 0.94 19.87 -4.03
CA ALA A 284 0.96 19.23 -5.35
C ALA A 284 1.07 20.24 -6.50
N LEU A 285 0.27 21.31 -6.42
CA LEU A 285 0.28 22.37 -7.41
C LEU A 285 1.65 23.07 -7.46
N GLU A 286 2.25 23.37 -6.31
CA GLU A 286 3.58 24.00 -6.22
C GLU A 286 4.66 23.16 -6.92
N HIS A 287 4.73 21.86 -6.64
CA HIS A 287 5.73 20.99 -7.26
C HIS A 287 5.54 20.87 -8.78
N PHE A 288 4.31 20.73 -9.26
CA PHE A 288 4.03 20.66 -10.69
C PHE A 288 4.33 21.98 -11.41
N GLU A 289 4.03 23.12 -10.79
CA GLU A 289 4.38 24.43 -11.34
C GLU A 289 5.89 24.61 -11.42
N ARG A 290 6.63 24.27 -10.36
CA ARG A 290 8.09 24.30 -10.35
C ARG A 290 8.66 23.45 -11.49
N PHE A 291 8.13 22.23 -11.71
CA PHE A 291 8.53 21.40 -12.85
C PHE A 291 8.34 22.11 -14.20
N THR A 292 7.22 22.79 -14.40
CA THR A 292 6.96 23.49 -15.68
C THR A 292 7.86 24.69 -15.92
N VAL A 293 8.44 25.27 -14.86
CA VAL A 293 9.42 26.36 -14.95
C VAL A 293 10.82 25.81 -15.26
N GLU A 294 11.19 24.70 -14.62
CA GLU A 294 12.54 24.12 -14.73
C GLU A 294 12.73 23.26 -15.98
N VAL A 295 11.67 22.60 -16.46
CA VAL A 295 11.73 21.69 -17.60
C VAL A 295 11.17 22.35 -18.87
N PRO A 296 11.93 22.40 -19.97
CA PRO A 296 11.46 22.87 -21.27
C PRO A 296 10.15 22.22 -21.73
N LYS A 297 9.26 23.01 -22.32
CA LYS A 297 7.89 22.62 -22.71
C LYS A 297 7.80 21.36 -23.58
N ASN A 298 8.79 21.10 -24.43
CA ASN A 298 8.83 19.91 -25.28
C ASN A 298 9.13 18.60 -24.53
N MET A 299 9.67 18.68 -23.31
CA MET A 299 9.96 17.54 -22.43
C MET A 299 8.92 17.39 -21.31
N GLN A 300 7.93 18.29 -21.24
CA GLN A 300 6.86 18.20 -20.26
C GLN A 300 5.84 17.14 -20.66
N PRO A 301 5.32 16.33 -19.72
CA PRO A 301 4.22 15.40 -20.00
C PRO A 301 3.00 16.18 -20.52
N PRO A 302 2.35 15.74 -21.62
CA PRO A 302 1.26 16.50 -22.24
C PRO A 302 0.05 16.66 -21.31
N GLN A 303 -0.17 15.71 -20.41
CA GLN A 303 -1.20 15.72 -19.37
C GLN A 303 -0.90 16.65 -18.18
N LEU A 304 0.32 17.19 -18.02
CA LEU A 304 0.67 17.98 -16.84
C LEU A 304 -0.02 19.35 -16.81
N ALA A 305 -0.01 20.08 -17.92
CA ALA A 305 -0.65 21.39 -18.02
C ALA A 305 -2.16 21.39 -17.70
N PRO A 306 -2.99 20.47 -18.26
CA PRO A 306 -4.40 20.40 -17.87
C PRO A 306 -4.59 19.97 -16.41
N ALA A 307 -3.72 19.11 -15.87
CA ALA A 307 -3.78 18.72 -14.46
C ALA A 307 -3.51 19.90 -13.51
N ILE A 308 -2.51 20.75 -13.83
CA ILE A 308 -2.22 21.99 -13.09
C ILE A 308 -3.43 22.94 -13.13
N ALA A 309 -4.04 23.14 -14.30
CA ALA A 309 -5.20 24.03 -14.44
C ALA A 309 -6.37 23.55 -13.56
N GLN A 310 -6.66 22.25 -13.58
CA GLN A 310 -7.70 21.66 -12.73
C GLN A 310 -7.36 21.78 -11.23
N LEU A 311 -6.10 21.58 -10.86
CA LEU A 311 -5.66 21.72 -9.46
C LEU A 311 -5.80 23.16 -8.95
N ARG A 312 -5.48 24.17 -9.77
CA ARG A 312 -5.70 25.58 -9.42
C ARG A 312 -7.15 25.88 -9.10
N GLU A 313 -8.09 25.39 -9.91
CA GLU A 313 -9.52 25.58 -9.66
C GLU A 313 -9.95 24.92 -8.34
N GLN A 314 -9.46 23.70 -8.06
CA GLN A 314 -9.80 23.00 -6.83
C GLN A 314 -9.24 23.68 -5.59
N VAL A 315 -8.01 24.19 -5.64
CA VAL A 315 -7.38 24.92 -4.53
C VAL A 315 -8.08 26.26 -4.30
N ALA A 316 -8.52 26.95 -5.36
CA ALA A 316 -9.25 28.22 -5.24
C ALA A 316 -10.67 28.08 -4.65
N GLN A 317 -11.24 26.87 -4.66
CA GLN A 317 -12.58 26.58 -4.13
C GLN A 317 -12.57 26.08 -2.67
N GLN A 318 -11.40 25.83 -2.09
CA GLN A 318 -11.20 25.37 -0.72
C GLN A 318 -10.94 26.54 0.23
#